data_AF-A0A540WIF2-F1
#
_entry.id   AF-A0A540WIF2-F1
#
_cell.length_a   1.000
_cell.length_b   1.000
_cell.length_c   1.000
_cell.angle_alpha   90.00
_cell.angle_beta   90.00
_cell.angle_gamma   90.00
#
_symmetry.space_group_name_H-M   'P 1'
#
loop_
_entity.id
_entity.type
_entity.pdbx_description
1 polymer ?
#
loop_
_entity_poly.entity_id
_entity_poly.type
_entity_poly.pdbx_seq_one_letter_code
_entity_poly.pdbx_strand_id
1 'polypeptide(L)'
;ELAVALDITDEQPVTWFSARDDDNSLSAAMLDFFNNINEDGTLARLEEKYLGHGNDFDYVDTRTFLRAVENILPEVQPLFEKYAREIDWRLLAAIAWQESHWDPQATSPTGVRGMMMLTRNTAQSLGLTDRTDAAQSI
;
A
#
# COMPACT_ATOMS: atom_id res chain seq x y z
N GLU A 1 24.17 -5.48 -1.14
CA GLU A 1 23.72 -4.52 -2.16
C GLU A 1 23.39 -5.30 -3.43
N LEU A 2 22.13 -5.22 -3.87
CA LEU A 2 21.68 -5.78 -5.15
C LEU A 2 21.68 -4.63 -6.15
N ALA A 3 22.72 -4.55 -6.99
CA ALA A 3 22.73 -3.60 -8.10
C ALA A 3 22.09 -4.27 -9.32
N VAL A 4 21.11 -3.60 -9.92
CA VAL A 4 20.53 -3.99 -11.21
C VAL A 4 21.64 -3.88 -12.25
N ALA A 5 22.08 -5.03 -12.78
CA ALA A 5 23.28 -5.11 -13.61
C ALA A 5 23.00 -4.95 -15.11
N LEU A 6 21.74 -5.02 -15.55
CA LEU A 6 21.38 -4.92 -16.96
C LEU A 6 19.88 -4.68 -17.14
N ASP A 7 19.51 -3.57 -17.77
CA ASP A 7 18.19 -3.43 -18.39
C ASP A 7 18.17 -4.27 -19.67
N ILE A 8 17.21 -5.18 -19.77
CA ILE A 8 17.11 -6.14 -20.88
C ILE A 8 16.67 -5.44 -22.18
N THR A 9 15.99 -4.29 -22.07
CA THR A 9 15.50 -3.48 -23.20
C THR A 9 15.42 -2.01 -22.82
N ASP A 10 15.50 -1.12 -23.80
CA ASP A 10 15.18 0.30 -23.62
C ASP A 10 13.73 0.50 -23.15
N GLU A 11 13.47 1.56 -22.38
CA GLU A 11 12.11 1.95 -21.97
C GLU A 11 11.20 2.12 -23.18
N GLN A 12 10.07 1.40 -23.19
CA GLN A 12 9.08 1.50 -24.25
C GLN A 12 7.86 2.29 -23.77
N PRO A 13 7.34 3.21 -24.60
CA PRO A 13 6.15 3.97 -24.23
C PRO A 13 4.92 3.05 -24.19
N VAL A 14 4.13 3.17 -23.12
CA VAL A 14 2.81 2.53 -23.05
C VAL A 14 1.82 3.37 -23.86
N THR A 15 1.33 2.83 -24.97
CA THR A 15 0.38 3.53 -25.86
C THR A 15 -0.97 2.82 -25.91
N TRP A 16 -2.03 3.60 -26.10
CA TRP A 16 -3.34 3.06 -26.44
C TRP A 16 -3.46 2.88 -27.95
N PHE A 17 -4.17 1.83 -28.36
CA PHE A 17 -4.44 1.51 -29.76
C PHE A 17 -5.93 1.68 -30.05
N SER A 18 -6.26 2.25 -31.21
CA SER A 18 -7.62 2.32 -31.74
C SER A 18 -7.72 1.56 -33.06
N ALA A 19 -8.96 1.24 -33.48
CA ALA A 19 -9.19 0.74 -34.82
C ALA A 19 -8.74 1.77 -35.86
N ARG A 20 -8.22 1.30 -36.99
CA ARG A 20 -7.90 2.17 -38.12
C ARG A 20 -9.20 2.50 -38.84
N ASP A 21 -9.48 3.78 -38.95
CA ASP A 21 -10.64 4.30 -39.66
C ASP A 21 -10.21 5.55 -40.44
N ASP A 22 -11.00 5.94 -41.44
CA ASP A 22 -10.80 7.18 -42.19
C ASP A 22 -11.23 8.40 -41.36
N ASP A 23 -12.02 8.19 -40.30
CA ASP A 23 -12.36 9.21 -39.31
C ASP A 23 -11.29 9.32 -38.20
N ASN A 24 -10.62 10.47 -38.17
CA ASN A 24 -9.59 10.78 -37.16
C ASN A 24 -10.15 11.41 -35.88
N SER A 25 -11.47 11.56 -35.74
CA SER A 25 -12.11 12.21 -34.59
C SER A 25 -11.71 11.59 -33.25
N LEU A 26 -11.67 10.25 -33.16
CA LEU A 26 -11.25 9.53 -31.96
C LEU A 26 -9.76 9.73 -31.66
N SER A 27 -8.90 9.63 -32.66
CA SER A 27 -7.46 9.81 -32.47
C SER A 27 -7.12 11.23 -32.03
N ALA A 28 -7.83 12.24 -32.56
CA ALA A 28 -7.69 13.62 -32.13
C ALA A 28 -8.16 13.80 -30.67
N ALA A 29 -9.33 13.28 -30.32
CA ALA A 29 -9.85 13.35 -28.95
C ALA A 29 -8.95 12.63 -27.93
N MET A 30 -8.33 11.51 -28.32
CA MET A 30 -7.34 10.81 -27.48
C MET A 30 -6.09 11.66 -27.27
N LEU A 31 -5.58 12.30 -28.32
CA LEU A 31 -4.42 13.20 -28.21
C LEU A 31 -4.73 14.37 -27.26
N ASP A 32 -5.89 15.01 -27.42
CA ASP A 32 -6.33 16.11 -26.55
C ASP A 32 -6.48 15.65 -25.10
N PHE A 33 -7.06 14.47 -24.87
CA PHE A 33 -7.18 13.87 -23.53
C PHE A 33 -5.81 13.68 -22.88
N PHE A 34 -4.86 13.05 -23.59
CA PHE A 34 -3.52 12.79 -23.05
C PHE A 34 -2.72 14.08 -22.82
N ASN A 35 -2.85 15.08 -23.68
CA ASN A 35 -2.26 16.40 -23.46
C ASN A 35 -2.81 17.04 -22.19
N ASN A 36 -4.14 17.05 -22.00
CA ASN A 36 -4.77 17.64 -20.82
C ASN A 36 -4.33 16.96 -19.51
N ILE A 37 -4.34 15.61 -19.45
CA ILE A 37 -3.96 14.90 -18.21
C ILE A 37 -2.46 14.95 -17.92
N ASN A 38 -1.64 15.24 -18.94
CA ASN A 38 -0.21 15.45 -18.77
C ASN A 38 0.05 16.88 -18.25
N GLU A 39 -0.61 17.89 -18.81
CA GLU A 39 -0.50 19.29 -18.37
C GLU A 39 -1.04 19.52 -16.95
N ASP A 40 -2.15 18.88 -16.58
CA ASP A 40 -2.76 19.05 -15.24
C ASP A 40 -2.15 18.14 -14.15
N GLY A 41 -1.15 17.33 -14.52
CA GLY A 41 -0.42 16.41 -13.64
C GLY A 41 -1.21 15.18 -13.20
N THR A 42 -2.39 14.90 -13.78
CA THR A 42 -3.17 13.70 -13.47
C THR A 42 -2.44 12.43 -13.83
N LEU A 43 -1.74 12.41 -14.98
CA LEU A 43 -0.96 11.24 -15.40
C LEU A 43 0.14 10.92 -14.38
N ALA A 44 0.91 11.93 -13.95
CA ALA A 44 1.95 11.78 -12.92
C ALA A 44 1.37 11.28 -11.57
N ARG A 45 0.20 11.78 -11.15
CA ARG A 45 -0.46 11.30 -9.92
C ARG A 45 -0.91 9.84 -10.02
N LEU A 46 -1.40 9.41 -11.19
CA LEU A 46 -1.77 8.01 -11.43
C LEU A 46 -0.54 7.12 -11.45
N GLU A 47 0.51 7.53 -12.15
CA GLU A 47 1.79 6.83 -12.19
C GLU A 47 2.36 6.67 -10.78
N GLU A 48 2.44 7.73 -9.98
CA GLU A 48 2.91 7.63 -8.60
C GLU A 48 2.03 6.69 -7.76
N LYS A 49 0.71 6.82 -7.86
CA LYS A 49 -0.23 6.00 -7.08
C LYS A 49 -0.15 4.51 -7.39
N TYR A 50 0.07 4.14 -8.65
CA TYR A 50 0.01 2.74 -9.08
C TYR A 50 1.39 2.11 -9.33
N LEU A 51 2.38 2.91 -9.71
CA LEU A 51 3.73 2.51 -10.13
C LEU A 51 4.84 3.18 -9.29
N GLY A 52 4.56 4.25 -8.54
CA GLY A 52 5.54 5.02 -7.74
C GLY A 52 6.18 4.26 -6.57
N HIS A 53 5.54 3.18 -6.11
CA HIS A 53 6.13 2.20 -5.19
C HIS A 53 7.38 1.50 -5.76
N GLY A 54 7.71 1.77 -7.04
CA GLY A 54 8.89 1.39 -7.82
C GLY A 54 10.23 2.00 -7.39
N ASN A 55 10.26 3.27 -7.00
CA ASN A 55 11.54 4.01 -6.93
C ASN A 55 12.27 3.85 -5.59
N ASP A 56 11.54 3.60 -4.49
CA ASP A 56 12.08 3.08 -3.23
C ASP A 56 11.86 1.56 -3.19
N PHE A 57 12.33 0.84 -4.23
CA PHE A 57 12.32 -0.63 -4.25
C PHE A 57 13.32 -1.17 -3.20
N ASP A 58 12.97 -1.06 -1.91
CA ASP A 58 13.52 -1.97 -0.92
C ASP A 58 12.92 -3.35 -1.20
N TYR A 59 13.57 -4.05 -2.15
CA TYR A 59 13.22 -5.39 -2.62
C TYR A 59 13.02 -6.38 -1.45
N VAL A 60 13.61 -6.11 -0.29
CA VAL A 60 13.42 -6.91 0.93
C VAL A 60 12.06 -6.62 1.57
N ASP A 61 11.68 -5.35 1.73
CA ASP A 61 10.42 -4.95 2.38
C ASP A 61 9.19 -5.28 1.53
N THR A 62 9.21 -5.02 0.22
CA THR A 62 8.07 -5.40 -0.65
C THR A 62 7.87 -6.91 -0.67
N ARG A 63 8.96 -7.68 -0.70
CA ARG A 63 8.88 -9.16 -0.66
C ARG A 63 8.41 -9.66 0.71
N THR A 64 8.79 -8.99 1.79
CA THR A 64 8.33 -9.31 3.14
C THR A 64 6.84 -9.00 3.29
N PHE A 65 6.38 -7.86 2.76
CA PHE A 65 4.95 -7.51 2.72
C PHE A 65 4.13 -8.51 1.91
N LEU A 66 4.53 -8.82 0.67
CA LEU A 66 3.80 -9.78 -0.17
C LEU A 66 3.72 -11.16 0.48
N ARG A 67 4.81 -11.64 1.09
CA ARG A 67 4.80 -12.88 1.87
C ARG A 67 3.88 -12.81 3.08
N ALA A 68 3.84 -11.69 3.80
CA ALA A 68 2.97 -11.54 4.94
C ALA A 68 1.49 -11.47 4.52
N VAL A 69 1.18 -10.83 3.38
CA VAL A 69 -0.16 -10.83 2.79
C VAL A 69 -0.61 -12.26 2.47
N GLU A 70 0.28 -13.11 1.97
CA GLU A 70 -0.03 -14.51 1.66
C GLU A 70 -0.14 -15.39 2.92
N ASN A 71 0.72 -15.18 3.93
CA ASN A 71 0.90 -16.14 5.03
C ASN A 71 0.35 -15.68 6.39
N ILE A 72 0.28 -14.38 6.66
CA ILE A 72 -0.10 -13.81 7.97
C ILE A 72 -1.48 -13.16 7.89
N LEU A 73 -1.74 -12.36 6.85
CA LEU A 73 -3.00 -11.63 6.70
C LEU A 73 -4.24 -12.53 6.81
N PRO A 74 -4.30 -13.75 6.24
CA PRO A 74 -5.48 -14.60 6.37
C PRO A 74 -5.83 -14.95 7.84
N GLU A 75 -4.83 -15.00 8.74
CA GLU A 75 -5.04 -15.32 10.15
C GLU A 75 -5.59 -14.13 10.95
N VAL A 76 -5.17 -12.90 10.60
CA VAL A 76 -5.52 -11.68 11.33
C VAL A 76 -6.64 -10.87 10.67
N GLN A 77 -6.95 -11.13 9.38
CA GLN A 77 -8.04 -10.49 8.64
C GLN A 77 -9.38 -10.55 9.38
N PRO A 78 -9.81 -11.68 9.98
CA PRO A 78 -11.08 -11.72 10.72
C PRO A 78 -11.14 -10.73 11.89
N LEU A 79 -9.98 -10.39 12.50
CA LEU A 79 -9.92 -9.38 13.54
C LEU A 79 -10.13 -7.99 12.95
N PHE A 80 -9.42 -7.65 11.87
CA PHE A 80 -9.60 -6.36 11.20
C PHE A 80 -11.03 -6.15 10.73
N GLU A 81 -11.65 -7.15 10.09
CA GLU A 81 -13.05 -7.06 9.66
C GLU A 81 -14.03 -6.91 10.83
N LYS A 82 -13.74 -7.53 11.98
CA LYS A 82 -14.58 -7.45 13.17
C LYS A 82 -14.54 -6.07 13.84
N TYR A 83 -13.36 -5.42 13.87
CA TYR A 83 -13.15 -4.17 14.59
C TYR A 83 -13.22 -2.93 13.70
N ALA A 84 -13.07 -3.09 12.37
CA ALA A 84 -13.30 -2.06 11.38
C ALA A 84 -14.80 -1.73 11.29
N ARG A 85 -15.25 -0.74 12.06
CA ARG A 85 -16.66 -0.29 12.08
C ARG A 85 -16.95 0.73 10.98
N GLU A 86 -16.35 1.91 11.10
CA GLU A 86 -16.62 3.06 10.22
C GLU A 86 -15.54 3.26 9.15
N ILE A 87 -14.40 2.58 9.30
CA ILE A 87 -13.27 2.61 8.37
C ILE A 87 -13.19 1.28 7.61
N ASP A 88 -12.61 1.31 6.41
CA ASP A 88 -12.32 0.10 5.65
C ASP A 88 -11.29 -0.76 6.41
N TRP A 89 -11.55 -2.05 6.57
CA TRP A 89 -10.65 -2.96 7.28
C TRP A 89 -9.27 -3.03 6.63
N ARG A 90 -9.17 -2.79 5.31
CA ARG A 90 -7.90 -2.76 4.57
C ARG A 90 -7.04 -1.57 4.99
N LEU A 91 -7.67 -0.44 5.32
CA LEU A 91 -6.97 0.73 5.86
C LEU A 91 -6.45 0.44 7.27
N LEU A 92 -7.27 -0.19 8.11
CA LEU A 92 -6.86 -0.60 9.46
C LEU A 92 -5.69 -1.59 9.41
N ALA A 93 -5.76 -2.59 8.53
CA ALA A 93 -4.70 -3.55 8.29
C ALA A 93 -3.41 -2.88 7.77
N ALA A 94 -3.52 -1.90 6.87
CA ALA A 94 -2.37 -1.15 6.37
C ALA A 94 -1.66 -0.35 7.47
N ILE A 95 -2.42 0.28 8.38
CA ILE A 95 -1.85 0.97 9.55
C ILE A 95 -1.12 -0.03 10.45
N ALA A 96 -1.76 -1.15 10.78
CA ALA A 96 -1.14 -2.20 11.61
C ALA A 96 0.15 -2.77 11.00
N TRP A 97 0.20 -2.89 9.66
CA TRP A 97 1.41 -3.31 8.96
C TRP A 97 2.54 -2.30 9.15
N GLN A 98 2.25 -1.02 8.96
CA GLN A 98 3.24 0.05 9.13
C GLN A 98 3.76 0.12 10.58
N GLU A 99 2.89 -0.14 11.56
CA GLU A 99 3.24 -0.06 12.99
C GLU A 99 4.07 -1.26 13.45
N SER A 100 3.69 -2.49 13.07
CA SER A 100 4.29 -3.69 13.65
C SER A 100 4.49 -4.87 12.70
N HIS A 101 4.22 -4.70 11.40
CA HIS A 101 4.20 -5.80 10.43
C HIS A 101 3.22 -6.93 10.84
N TRP A 102 2.11 -6.56 11.48
CA TRP A 102 1.13 -7.48 12.08
C TRP A 102 1.68 -8.39 13.18
N ASP A 103 2.76 -8.00 13.87
CA ASP A 103 3.24 -8.71 15.05
C ASP A 103 2.51 -8.22 16.33
N PRO A 104 1.72 -9.08 17.00
CA PRO A 104 1.07 -8.74 18.27
C PRO A 104 2.05 -8.56 19.43
N GLN A 105 3.25 -9.15 19.33
CA GLN A 105 4.28 -9.11 20.37
C GLN A 105 5.31 -8.01 20.13
N ALA A 106 5.11 -7.17 19.12
CA ALA A 106 6.02 -6.07 18.79
C ALA A 106 6.26 -5.16 20.00
N THR A 107 7.53 -4.78 20.18
CA THR A 107 7.96 -3.88 21.25
C THR A 107 8.93 -2.84 20.73
N SER A 108 8.69 -1.58 21.09
CA SER A 108 9.61 -0.48 20.78
C SER A 108 10.43 -0.07 22.00
N PRO A 109 11.67 0.43 21.80
CA PRO A 109 12.43 1.11 22.84
C PRO A 109 11.70 2.31 23.46
N THR A 110 10.75 2.92 22.73
CA THR A 110 9.94 4.06 23.21
C THR A 110 8.74 3.64 24.07
N GLY A 111 8.53 2.34 24.30
CA GLY A 111 7.53 1.82 25.24
C GLY A 111 6.14 1.55 24.64
N VAL A 112 5.95 1.76 23.34
CA VAL A 112 4.79 1.26 22.59
C VAL A 112 4.90 -0.26 22.35
N ARG A 113 3.76 -0.95 22.32
CA ARG A 113 3.69 -2.41 22.15
C ARG A 113 2.41 -2.80 21.41
N GLY A 114 2.42 -3.98 20.80
CA GLY A 114 1.24 -4.56 20.18
C GLY A 114 1.16 -4.35 18.68
N MET A 115 0.12 -4.93 18.09
CA MET A 115 -0.13 -4.89 16.65
C MET A 115 -0.35 -3.47 16.10
N MET A 116 -0.88 -2.57 16.94
CA MET A 116 -1.12 -1.15 16.61
C MET A 116 -0.16 -0.21 17.36
N MET A 117 0.90 -0.74 17.98
CA MET A 117 1.90 0.04 18.70
C MET A 117 1.31 1.07 19.69
N LEU A 118 0.44 0.60 20.57
CA LEU A 118 -0.25 1.47 21.52
C LEU A 118 0.67 1.87 22.69
N THR A 119 0.61 3.14 23.10
CA THR A 119 1.26 3.58 24.35
C THR A 119 0.51 3.02 25.57
N ARG A 120 1.16 2.98 26.73
CA ARG A 120 0.51 2.55 27.99
C ARG A 120 -0.67 3.48 28.34
N ASN A 121 -0.52 4.78 28.12
CA ASN A 121 -1.56 5.77 28.43
C ASN A 121 -2.78 5.59 27.51
N THR A 122 -2.55 5.39 26.21
CA THR A 122 -3.63 5.13 25.24
C THR A 122 -4.38 3.85 25.60
N ALA A 123 -3.66 2.76 25.86
CA ALA A 123 -4.26 1.49 26.25
C ALA A 123 -5.11 1.61 27.52
N GLN A 124 -4.63 2.35 28.53
CA GLN A 124 -5.37 2.56 29.77
C GLN A 124 -6.63 3.41 29.55
N SER A 125 -6.56 4.45 28.71
CA SER A 125 -7.73 5.29 28.38
C SER A 125 -8.83 4.53 27.64
N LEU A 126 -8.44 3.53 26.84
CA LEU A 126 -9.34 2.65 26.10
C LEU A 126 -9.79 1.42 26.91
N GLY A 127 -9.30 1.26 28.15
CA GLY A 127 -9.66 0.14 29.01
C GLY A 127 -9.02 -1.20 28.62
N LEU A 128 -7.93 -1.18 27.84
CA LEU A 128 -7.21 -2.39 27.43
C LEU A 128 -6.40 -2.96 28.59
N THR A 129 -6.48 -4.27 28.78
CA THR A 129 -5.77 -5.00 29.83
C THR A 129 -4.45 -5.58 29.34
N ASP A 130 -4.37 -5.90 28.04
CA ASP A 130 -3.16 -6.42 27.40
C ASP A 130 -2.97 -5.79 26.01
N ARG A 131 -1.86 -5.07 25.83
CA ARG A 131 -1.49 -4.47 24.54
C ARG A 131 -0.95 -5.49 23.54
N THR A 132 -0.59 -6.68 23.99
CA THR A 132 -0.01 -7.74 23.16
C THR A 132 -1.04 -8.78 22.71
N ASP A 133 -2.28 -8.66 23.19
CA ASP A 133 -3.43 -9.36 22.64
C ASP A 133 -3.86 -8.66 21.34
N ALA A 134 -3.86 -9.38 20.23
CA ALA A 134 -4.14 -8.82 18.91
C ALA A 134 -5.54 -8.20 18.82
N ALA A 135 -6.54 -8.83 19.45
CA ALA A 135 -7.92 -8.37 19.40
C ALA A 135 -8.18 -7.13 20.27
N GLN A 136 -7.40 -6.94 21.33
CA GLN A 136 -7.40 -5.70 22.12
C GLN A 136 -6.56 -4.60 21.48
N SER A 137 -5.50 -4.96 20.77
CA SER A 137 -4.64 -3.98 20.12
C SER A 137 -5.29 -3.37 18.88
N ILE A 138 -6.10 -4.12 18.13
CA ILE A 138 -6.88 -3.66 16.96
C ILE A 138 -8.15 -2.95 17.41
#